data_AF-A0A920H1Z9-F1
#
_entry.id   AF-A0A920H1Z9-F1
#
_cell.length_a   1.000
_cell.length_b   1.000
_cell.length_c   1.000
_cell.angle_alpha   90.00
_cell.angle_beta   90.00
_cell.angle_gamma   90.00
#
_symmetry.space_group_name_H-M   'P 1'
#
loop_
_entity.id
_entity.type
_entity.pdbx_description
1 polymer ?
#
loop_
_entity_poly.entity_id
_entity_poly.type
_entity_poly.pdbx_seq_one_letter_code
_entity_poly.pdbx_strand_id
1 'polypeptide(L)'
;MTEKLPGEPYTRISCEEAHKNYGQEDSHFIDVRNNDEYESGHIPGSIHIPVDQFIQSLTKFPEKEFIFYLCKAGGRSGLHVNFLHLSKLNEKGF
;
A
#
# COMPACT_ATOMS: atom_id res chain seq x y z
N MET A 1 -8.23 12.49 -8.19
CA MET A 1 -9.60 12.06 -7.84
C MET A 1 -9.51 10.82 -6.97
N THR A 2 -10.27 10.80 -5.88
CA THR A 2 -10.36 9.67 -4.96
C THR A 2 -11.60 8.85 -5.32
N GLU A 3 -11.44 7.55 -5.50
CA GLU A 3 -12.51 6.66 -5.94
C GLU A 3 -12.55 5.38 -5.11
N LYS A 4 -13.75 5.00 -4.67
CA LYS A 4 -14.01 3.73 -4.00
C LYS A 4 -14.87 2.87 -4.92
N LEU A 5 -14.29 1.85 -5.53
CA LEU A 5 -15.03 0.92 -6.39
C LEU A 5 -15.78 -0.12 -5.54
N PRO A 6 -16.98 -0.55 -5.96
CA PRO A 6 -17.70 -1.63 -5.29
C PRO A 6 -16.88 -2.92 -5.24
N GLY A 7 -16.79 -3.53 -4.06
CA GLY A 7 -16.07 -4.80 -3.84
C GLY A 7 -14.58 -4.66 -3.52
N GLU A 8 -13.99 -3.47 -3.62
CA GLU A 8 -12.59 -3.27 -3.27
C GLU A 8 -12.42 -2.93 -1.77
N PRO A 9 -11.47 -3.57 -1.06
CA PRO A 9 -11.22 -3.25 0.34
C PRO A 9 -10.42 -1.96 0.53
N TYR A 10 -9.95 -1.33 -0.55
CA TYR A 10 -9.12 -0.11 -0.53
C TYR A 10 -9.77 1.05 -1.28
N THR A 11 -9.23 2.24 -1.11
CA THR A 11 -9.65 3.44 -1.85
C THR A 11 -8.54 3.82 -2.81
N ARG A 12 -8.89 4.09 -4.07
CA ARG A 12 -7.95 4.61 -5.06
C ARG A 12 -7.79 6.11 -4.85
N ILE A 13 -6.56 6.59 -4.85
CA ILE A 13 -6.26 8.01 -4.74
C ILE A 13 -5.32 8.43 -5.86
N SER A 14 -5.39 9.70 -6.27
CA SER A 14 -4.43 10.28 -7.19
C SER A 14 -3.11 10.63 -6.49
N CYS A 15 -2.02 10.70 -7.25
CA CYS A 15 -0.71 11.15 -6.75
C CYS A 15 -0.78 12.51 -6.07
N GLU A 16 -1.58 13.44 -6.60
CA GLU A 16 -1.80 14.76 -6.00
C GLU A 16 -2.40 14.67 -4.59
N GLU A 17 -3.35 13.75 -4.37
CA GLU A 17 -4.01 13.59 -3.08
C GLU A 17 -3.10 12.85 -2.10
N ALA A 18 -2.36 11.84 -2.59
CA ALA A 18 -1.31 11.18 -1.83
C ALA A 18 -0.26 12.19 -1.35
N HIS A 19 0.14 13.13 -2.22
CA HIS A 19 1.11 14.17 -1.88
C HIS A 19 0.61 15.13 -0.79
N LYS A 20 -0.69 15.48 -0.76
CA LYS A 20 -1.25 16.32 0.33
C LYS A 20 -1.18 15.64 1.70
N ASN A 21 -1.20 14.31 1.73
CA ASN A 21 -1.10 13.53 2.96
C ASN A 21 0.35 13.18 3.33
N TYR A 22 1.32 13.54 2.48
CA TYR A 22 2.73 13.31 2.76
C TYR A 22 3.21 14.16 3.94
N GLY A 23 3.84 13.51 4.93
CA GLY A 23 4.37 14.16 6.13
C GLY A 23 3.38 14.34 7.29
N GLN A 24 2.16 13.82 7.18
CA GLN A 24 1.22 13.73 8.31
C GLN A 24 1.63 12.58 9.24
N GLU A 25 1.49 12.76 10.57
CA GLU A 25 1.96 11.77 11.57
C GLU A 25 1.31 10.38 11.41
N ASP A 26 0.06 10.33 10.96
CA ASP A 26 -0.68 9.08 10.78
C ASP A 26 -0.60 8.50 9.35
N SER A 27 0.27 9.05 8.49
CA SER A 27 0.38 8.69 7.07
C SER A 27 1.68 7.97 6.74
N HIS A 28 1.55 6.71 6.31
CA HIS A 28 2.68 5.87 5.94
C HIS A 28 2.63 5.52 4.46
N PHE A 29 3.77 5.59 3.79
CA PHE A 29 3.89 5.25 2.38
C PHE A 29 4.64 3.94 2.24
N ILE A 30 4.04 2.99 1.52
CA ILE A 30 4.64 1.70 1.20
C ILE A 30 4.86 1.62 -0.30
N ASP A 31 6.12 1.51 -0.68
CA ASP A 31 6.50 1.28 -2.05
C ASP A 31 6.60 -0.23 -2.31
N VAL A 32 5.79 -0.73 -3.24
CA VAL A 32 5.77 -2.18 -3.60
C VAL A 32 6.46 -2.48 -4.93
N ARG A 33 7.21 -1.52 -5.46
CA ARG A 33 8.00 -1.69 -6.68
C ARG A 33 9.23 -2.55 -6.42
N ASN A 34 9.89 -2.98 -7.49
CA ASN A 34 11.12 -3.76 -7.40
C ASN A 34 12.28 -2.88 -6.87
N ASN A 35 13.35 -3.50 -6.36
CA ASN A 35 14.52 -2.80 -5.83
C ASN A 35 15.08 -1.74 -6.77
N ASP A 36 15.32 -2.08 -8.04
CA ASP A 36 15.87 -1.13 -9.02
C ASP A 36 14.99 0.11 -9.21
N GLU A 37 13.66 -0.07 -9.18
CA GLU A 37 12.70 1.04 -9.28
C GLU A 37 12.75 1.94 -8.03
N TYR A 38 12.92 1.35 -6.85
CA TYR A 38 13.03 2.07 -5.58
C TYR A 38 14.34 2.84 -5.46
N GLU A 39 15.46 2.19 -5.80
CA GLU A 39 16.79 2.79 -5.77
C GLU A 39 16.95 3.92 -6.79
N SER A 40 16.30 3.81 -7.96
CA SER A 40 16.28 4.89 -8.96
C SER A 40 15.57 6.16 -8.50
N GLY A 41 14.75 6.07 -7.45
CA GLY A 41 14.02 7.19 -6.86
C GLY A 41 12.74 6.73 -6.16
N HIS A 42 12.57 7.19 -4.92
CA HIS A 42 11.43 6.85 -4.07
C HIS A 42 11.02 8.05 -3.19
N ILE A 43 9.87 7.91 -2.53
CA ILE A 43 9.36 8.92 -1.60
C ILE A 43 10.19 8.85 -0.31
N PRO A 44 10.83 9.95 0.14
CA PRO A 44 11.61 9.91 1.38
C PRO A 44 10.76 9.44 2.57
N GLY A 45 11.30 8.57 3.40
CA GLY A 45 10.56 7.99 4.54
C GLY A 45 9.56 6.89 4.17
N SER A 46 9.39 6.54 2.88
CA SER A 46 8.58 5.38 2.51
C SER A 46 9.24 4.08 2.97
N ILE A 47 8.42 3.10 3.33
CA ILE A 47 8.85 1.74 3.61
C ILE A 47 8.86 0.96 2.30
N HIS A 48 10.00 0.40 1.93
CA HIS A 48 10.11 -0.42 0.74
C HIS A 48 9.77 -1.88 1.02
N ILE A 49 8.77 -2.41 0.33
CA ILE A 49 8.30 -3.79 0.48
C ILE A 49 8.04 -4.37 -0.91
N PRO A 50 9.08 -4.94 -1.54
CA PRO A 50 9.00 -5.51 -2.87
C PRO A 50 7.85 -6.52 -3.01
N VAL A 51 7.23 -6.57 -4.19
CA VAL A 51 6.09 -7.46 -4.48
C VAL A 51 6.45 -8.96 -4.35
N ASP A 52 7.71 -9.33 -4.46
CA ASP A 52 8.22 -10.69 -4.23
C ASP A 52 8.30 -11.06 -2.73
N GLN A 53 8.43 -10.06 -1.84
CA GLN A 53 8.42 -10.24 -0.39
C GLN A 53 7.01 -10.08 0.21
N PHE A 54 6.01 -9.97 -0.65
CA PHE A 54 4.61 -9.67 -0.36
C PHE A 54 4.01 -10.50 0.78
N ILE A 55 4.20 -11.82 0.79
CA ILE A 55 3.57 -12.70 1.80
C ILE A 55 4.16 -12.48 3.20
N GLN A 56 5.44 -12.12 3.30
CA GLN A 56 6.13 -11.96 4.57
C GLN A 56 5.85 -10.61 5.24
N SER A 57 5.37 -9.62 4.48
CA SER A 57 5.06 -8.29 5.01
C SER A 57 3.66 -8.15 5.61
N LEU A 58 2.74 -9.07 5.31
CA LEU A 58 1.32 -8.98 5.70
C LEU A 58 1.09 -8.94 7.21
N THR A 59 2.07 -9.38 8.02
CA THR A 59 1.98 -9.50 9.47
C THR A 59 2.42 -8.25 10.24
N LYS A 60 2.90 -7.19 9.56
CA LYS A 60 3.67 -6.11 10.23
C LYS A 60 3.04 -4.72 10.25
N PHE A 61 1.80 -4.54 9.81
CA PHE A 61 1.21 -3.20 9.72
C PHE A 61 0.24 -2.89 10.88
N PRO A 62 0.41 -1.75 11.57
CA PRO A 62 -0.53 -1.29 12.57
C PRO A 62 -1.88 -0.92 11.92
N GLU A 63 -2.98 -1.30 12.57
CA GLU A 63 -4.34 -1.18 12.00
C GLU A 63 -4.91 0.26 11.99
N LYS A 64 -4.22 1.22 12.61
CA LYS A 64 -4.75 2.58 12.86
C LYS A 64 -4.12 3.67 11.99
N GLU A 65 -3.27 3.31 11.03
CA GLU A 65 -2.54 4.26 10.20
C GLU A 65 -3.10 4.33 8.77
N PHE A 66 -3.06 5.51 8.15
CA PHE A 66 -3.37 5.67 6.73
C PHE A 66 -2.18 5.16 5.91
N ILE A 67 -2.34 3.97 5.33
CA ILE A 67 -1.28 3.32 4.58
C ILE A 67 -1.51 3.51 3.08
N PHE A 68 -0.57 4.19 2.43
CA PHE A 68 -0.57 4.45 1.00
C PHE A 68 0.33 3.47 0.26
N TYR A 69 -0.25 2.58 -0.53
CA TYR A 69 0.50 1.64 -1.36
C TYR A 69 0.74 2.19 -2.76
N LEU A 70 2.01 2.27 -3.14
CA LEU A 70 2.45 2.83 -4.41
C LEU A 70 3.06 1.77 -5.31
N CYS A 71 2.69 1.82 -6.57
CA CYS A 71 3.43 1.16 -7.63
C CYS A 71 3.38 2.00 -8.91
N LYS A 72 4.09 1.57 -9.95
CA LYS A 72 4.20 2.32 -11.22
C LYS A 72 2.86 2.75 -11.85
N ALA A 73 1.79 1.95 -11.73
CA ALA A 73 0.52 2.20 -12.42
C ALA A 73 -0.74 1.81 -11.61
N GLY A 74 -0.63 1.61 -10.30
CA GLY A 74 -1.74 1.24 -9.41
C GLY A 74 -2.16 -0.25 -9.41
N GLY A 75 -1.71 -1.06 -10.38
CA GLY A 75 -2.09 -2.49 -10.45
C GLY A 75 -1.54 -3.35 -9.31
N ARG A 76 -0.23 -3.25 -9.02
CA ARG A 76 0.44 -4.04 -7.97
C ARG A 76 -0.04 -3.65 -6.56
N SER A 77 -0.26 -2.35 -6.33
CA SER A 77 -0.75 -1.85 -5.05
C SER A 77 -2.18 -2.31 -4.76
N GLY A 78 -3.07 -2.34 -5.76
CA GLY A 78 -4.43 -2.89 -5.60
C GLY A 78 -4.44 -4.38 -5.25
N LEU A 79 -3.61 -5.18 -5.92
CA LEU A 79 -3.43 -6.61 -5.59
C LEU A 79 -2.91 -6.78 -4.16
N HIS A 80 -1.93 -5.97 -3.75
CA HIS A 80 -1.34 -6.03 -2.41
C HIS A 80 -2.41 -5.87 -1.32
N VAL A 81 -3.24 -4.83 -1.42
CA VAL A 81 -4.27 -4.57 -0.40
C VAL A 81 -5.39 -5.62 -0.44
N ASN A 82 -5.74 -6.13 -1.63
CA ASN A 82 -6.74 -7.18 -1.75
C ASN A 82 -6.28 -8.47 -1.05
N PHE A 83 -5.05 -8.90 -1.28
CA PHE A 83 -4.50 -10.06 -0.60
C PHE A 83 -4.35 -9.83 0.91
N LEU A 84 -3.91 -8.65 1.36
CA LEU A 84 -3.87 -8.31 2.80
C LEU A 84 -5.26 -8.44 3.44
N HIS A 85 -6.29 -7.95 2.77
CA HIS A 85 -7.67 -8.08 3.22
C HIS A 85 -8.10 -9.55 3.34
N LEU A 86 -7.82 -10.37 2.31
CA LEU A 86 -8.15 -11.80 2.32
C LEU A 86 -7.38 -12.58 3.39
N SER A 87 -6.09 -12.31 3.57
CA SER A 87 -5.28 -12.95 4.63
C SER A 87 -5.82 -12.65 6.01
N LYS A 88 -6.20 -11.39 6.29
CA LYS A 88 -6.83 -11.01 7.56
C LYS A 88 -8.20 -11.66 7.79
N LEU A 89 -8.95 -11.97 6.73
CA LEU A 89 -10.20 -12.72 6.85
C LEU A 89 -9.94 -14.18 7.22
N ASN A 90 -8.91 -14.80 6.63
CA ASN A 90 -8.54 -16.18 6.93
C ASN A 90 -8.00 -16.35 8.36
N GLU A 91 -7.26 -15.36 8.89
CA GLU A 91 -6.80 -15.37 10.29
C GLU A 91 -7.95 -15.23 11.31
N LYS A 92 -9.10 -14.68 10.90
CA LYS A 92 -10.29 -14.52 11.75
C LYS A 92 -11.19 -15.76 11.80
N GLY A 93 -10.78 -16.88 11.17
CA GLY A 93 -11.46 -18.16 11.28
C GLY A 93 -12.86 -18.15 10.67
N PHE A 94 -12.91 -18.33 9.35
CA PHE A 94 -14.05 -18.93 8.65
C PHE A 94 -13.61 -20.27 8.05
#